data_AF-A0A960TWC2-F1
#
_entry.id   AF-A0A960TWC2-F1
#
_cell.length_a   1.000
_cell.length_b   1.000
_cell.length_c   1.000
_cell.angle_alpha   90.00
_cell.angle_beta   90.00
_cell.angle_gamma   90.00
#
_symmetry.space_group_name_H-M   'P 1'
#
loop_
_entity.id
_entity.type
_entity.pdbx_description
1 polymer ?
#
loop_
_entity_poly.entity_id
_entity_poly.type
_entity_poly.pdbx_seq_one_letter_code
_entity_poly.pdbx_strand_id
1 'polypeptide(L)'
;AVKGAEGLQAAGLGDVPLMVSFVIVSALINLVMGSASAKWAIMAPVFIPMFMLLGYSPELVQATYRVGDSVTNVISPLMSYFPLIVAFMKRYEPQAGIGTVVATMLPYSVAFFVVWTLLLLVWFALGLPVGPGAPLKLG
;
A
#
# COMPACT_ATOMS: atom_id res chain seq x y z
N ALA A 1 19.04 -5.59 1.89
CA ALA A 1 18.15 -6.35 2.78
C ALA A 1 18.69 -6.39 4.22
N VAL A 2 19.78 -7.09 4.52
CA VAL A 2 20.32 -7.28 5.89
C VAL A 2 20.44 -5.97 6.70
N LYS A 3 21.18 -4.97 6.20
CA LYS A 3 21.30 -3.65 6.86
C LYS A 3 19.96 -2.92 7.08
N GLY A 4 18.98 -3.15 6.20
CA GLY A 4 17.64 -2.54 6.32
C GLY A 4 16.81 -3.23 7.40
N ALA A 5 16.90 -4.56 7.51
CA ALA A 5 16.27 -5.32 8.58
C ALA A 5 16.87 -4.96 9.94
N GLU A 6 18.21 -4.84 10.02
CA GLU A 6 18.90 -4.35 11.22
C GLU A 6 18.44 -2.95 11.63
N GLY A 7 18.26 -2.03 10.68
CA GLY A 7 17.74 -0.68 10.95
C GLY A 7 16.30 -0.69 11.50
N LEU A 8 15.43 -1.53 10.95
CA LEU A 8 14.05 -1.69 11.43
C LEU A 8 13.99 -2.34 12.82
N GLN A 9 14.85 -3.34 13.07
CA GLN A 9 14.97 -4.01 14.35
C GLN A 9 15.56 -3.07 15.42
N ALA A 10 16.56 -2.26 15.07
CA ALA A 10 17.16 -1.26 15.95
C ALA A 10 16.18 -0.12 16.30
N ALA A 11 15.25 0.20 15.40
CA ALA A 11 14.17 1.16 15.68
C ALA A 11 13.15 0.63 16.70
N GLY A 12 13.21 -0.67 17.06
CA GLY A 12 12.29 -1.28 18.02
C GLY A 12 10.83 -1.24 17.57
N LEU A 13 10.59 -1.15 16.26
CA LEU A 13 9.24 -1.11 15.71
C LEU A 13 8.61 -2.49 15.91
N GLY A 14 7.59 -2.55 16.77
CA GLY A 14 6.74 -3.73 16.88
C GLY A 14 5.99 -4.01 15.56
N ASP A 15 5.31 -5.16 15.50
CA ASP A 15 4.66 -5.67 14.29
C ASP A 15 3.71 -4.65 13.63
N VAL A 16 2.91 -3.94 14.43
CA VAL A 16 1.92 -2.97 13.95
C VAL A 16 2.57 -1.74 13.29
N PRO A 17 3.47 -0.97 13.95
CA PRO A 17 4.20 0.11 13.30
C PRO A 17 4.93 -0.30 12.02
N LEU A 18 5.50 -1.52 11.99
CA LEU A 18 6.19 -2.03 10.82
C LEU A 18 5.24 -2.22 9.62
N MET A 19 4.07 -2.82 9.83
CA MET A 19 3.08 -2.97 8.75
C MET A 19 2.56 -1.63 8.26
N VAL A 20 2.18 -0.75 9.18
CA VAL A 20 1.64 0.58 8.85
C VAL A 20 2.67 1.39 8.06
N SER A 21 3.94 1.37 8.46
CA SER A 21 5.00 2.06 7.72
C SER A 21 5.16 1.51 6.30
N PHE A 22 5.02 0.21 6.09
CA PHE A 22 5.11 -0.37 4.75
C PHE A 22 3.89 -0.04 3.87
N VAL A 23 2.69 0.00 4.44
CA VAL A 23 1.49 0.52 3.75
C VAL A 23 1.73 1.95 3.30
N ILE A 24 2.25 2.82 4.18
CA ILE A 24 2.55 4.23 3.86
C ILE A 24 3.59 4.32 2.73
N VAL A 25 4.68 3.56 2.80
CA VAL A 25 5.71 3.55 1.76
C VAL A 25 5.11 3.16 0.40
N SER A 26 4.31 2.09 0.35
CA SER A 26 3.65 1.65 -0.89
C SER A 26 2.66 2.70 -1.42
N ALA A 27 1.86 3.31 -0.53
CA ALA A 27 0.91 4.36 -0.88
C ALA A 27 1.59 5.63 -1.43
N LEU A 28 2.74 6.02 -0.90
CA LEU A 28 3.52 7.16 -1.39
C LEU A 28 4.14 6.87 -2.77
N ILE A 29 4.71 5.68 -2.96
CA ILE A 29 5.27 5.28 -4.26
C ILE A 29 4.16 5.23 -5.32
N ASN A 30 2.94 4.82 -4.94
CA ASN A 30 1.80 4.76 -5.86
C ASN A 30 1.38 6.13 -6.43
N LEU A 31 1.66 7.25 -5.73
CA LEU A 31 1.41 8.59 -6.26
C LEU A 31 2.31 8.94 -7.46
N VAL A 32 3.50 8.31 -7.55
CA VAL A 32 4.48 8.58 -8.61
C VAL A 32 4.57 7.48 -9.68
N MET A 33 4.01 6.29 -9.41
CA MET A 33 4.06 5.15 -10.32
C MET A 33 2.71 4.42 -10.35
N GLY A 34 1.94 4.59 -11.43
CA GLY A 34 0.60 4.01 -11.53
C GLY A 34 0.55 2.49 -11.68
N SER A 35 1.61 1.86 -12.20
CA SER A 35 1.62 0.40 -12.44
C SER A 35 1.95 -0.39 -11.17
N ALA A 36 0.99 -1.17 -10.68
CA ALA A 36 1.17 -2.06 -9.54
C ALA A 36 2.29 -3.09 -9.77
N SER A 37 2.33 -3.72 -10.95
CA SER A 37 3.35 -4.72 -11.26
C SER A 37 4.75 -4.11 -11.36
N ALA A 38 4.88 -2.89 -11.89
CA ALA A 38 6.17 -2.20 -11.99
C ALA A 38 6.72 -1.82 -10.61
N LYS A 39 5.89 -1.26 -9.73
CA LYS A 39 6.30 -0.97 -8.35
C LYS A 39 6.69 -2.25 -7.62
N TRP A 40 5.85 -3.28 -7.71
CA TRP A 40 6.11 -4.54 -7.03
C TRP A 40 7.40 -5.21 -7.52
N ALA A 41 7.70 -5.15 -8.82
CA ALA A 41 8.95 -5.69 -9.37
C ALA A 41 10.21 -5.05 -8.75
N ILE A 42 10.13 -3.77 -8.34
CA ILE A 42 11.24 -3.06 -7.69
C ILE A 42 11.22 -3.31 -6.18
N MET A 43 10.05 -3.30 -5.55
CA MET A 43 9.90 -3.41 -4.10
C MET A 43 10.10 -4.84 -3.58
N ALA A 44 9.53 -5.83 -4.25
CA ALA A 44 9.57 -7.24 -3.83
C ALA A 44 11.00 -7.75 -3.52
N PRO A 45 12.01 -7.59 -4.40
CA PRO A 45 13.36 -8.10 -4.14
C PRO A 45 14.07 -7.41 -2.96
N VAL A 46 13.59 -6.23 -2.53
CA VAL A 46 14.13 -5.50 -1.38
C VAL A 46 13.38 -5.84 -0.10
N PHE A 47 12.06 -5.72 -0.12
CA PHE A 47 11.22 -5.80 1.07
C PHE A 47 10.91 -7.24 1.48
N ILE A 48 10.71 -8.18 0.54
CA ILE A 48 10.44 -9.58 0.91
C ILE A 48 11.59 -10.14 1.76
N PRO A 49 12.87 -10.11 1.31
CA PRO A 49 13.95 -10.64 2.14
C PRO A 49 14.11 -9.90 3.47
N MET A 50 13.88 -8.58 3.52
CA MET A 50 13.94 -7.81 4.76
C MET A 50 12.92 -8.27 5.79
N PHE A 51 11.67 -8.44 5.38
CA PHE A 51 10.59 -8.87 6.26
C PHE A 51 10.72 -10.36 6.64
N MET A 52 11.23 -11.20 5.74
CA MET A 52 11.55 -12.60 6.07
C MET A 52 12.60 -12.70 7.19
N LEU A 53 13.63 -11.85 7.18
CA LEU A 53 14.62 -11.80 8.27
C LEU A 53 14.01 -11.38 9.62
N LEU A 54 12.87 -10.69 9.59
CA LEU A 54 12.10 -10.29 10.78
C LEU A 54 11.02 -11.33 11.14
N GLY A 55 10.96 -12.47 10.46
CA GLY A 55 10.03 -13.57 10.74
C GLY A 55 8.68 -13.47 10.05
N TYR A 56 8.50 -12.58 9.07
CA TYR A 56 7.24 -12.45 8.32
C TYR A 56 7.26 -13.24 7.02
N SER A 57 6.10 -13.76 6.62
CA SER A 57 5.96 -14.50 5.37
C SER A 57 5.96 -13.56 4.15
N PRO A 58 6.47 -14.00 2.97
CA PRO A 58 6.36 -13.24 1.73
C PRO A 58 4.92 -12.86 1.37
N GLU A 59 3.96 -13.71 1.69
CA GLU A 59 2.55 -13.53 1.36
C GLU A 59 1.92 -12.39 2.17
N LEU A 60 2.29 -12.25 3.44
CA LEU A 60 1.90 -11.10 4.27
C LEU A 60 2.52 -9.79 3.76
N VAL A 61 3.79 -9.83 3.34
CA VAL A 61 4.46 -8.65 2.76
C VAL A 61 3.73 -8.22 1.48
N GLN A 62 3.41 -9.17 0.60
CA GLN A 62 2.63 -8.90 -0.61
C GLN A 62 1.24 -8.34 -0.28
N ALA A 63 0.53 -8.92 0.68
CA ALA A 63 -0.78 -8.43 1.11
C ALA A 63 -0.69 -6.98 1.60
N THR A 64 0.30 -6.67 2.44
CA THR A 64 0.56 -5.32 2.97
C THR A 64 0.88 -4.32 1.85
N TYR A 65 1.70 -4.73 0.88
CA TYR A 65 1.96 -3.91 -0.31
C TYR A 65 0.67 -3.59 -1.08
N ARG A 66 -0.20 -4.58 -1.29
CA ARG A 66 -1.46 -4.41 -2.03
C ARG A 66 -2.43 -3.47 -1.32
N VAL A 67 -2.43 -3.45 0.02
CA VAL A 67 -3.17 -2.43 0.79
C VAL A 67 -2.68 -1.04 0.40
N GLY A 68 -1.39 -0.77 0.54
CA GLY A 68 -0.83 0.55 0.25
C GLY A 68 -0.96 0.97 -1.22
N ASP A 69 -0.75 0.04 -2.15
CA ASP A 69 -0.87 0.27 -3.60
C ASP A 69 -2.28 0.73 -3.99
N SER A 70 -3.31 0.23 -3.31
CA SER A 70 -4.69 0.51 -3.67
C SER A 70 -5.20 1.88 -3.21
N VAL A 71 -4.78 2.33 -2.03
CA VAL A 71 -5.46 3.42 -1.30
C VAL A 71 -5.28 4.81 -1.93
N THR A 72 -4.20 5.02 -2.69
CA THR A 72 -3.89 6.31 -3.31
C THR A 72 -4.10 6.32 -4.83
N ASN A 73 -4.63 5.23 -5.42
CA ASN A 73 -4.84 5.14 -6.88
C ASN A 73 -5.74 6.26 -7.41
N VAL A 74 -6.85 6.52 -6.71
CA VAL A 74 -7.85 7.51 -7.12
C VAL A 74 -7.38 8.96 -7.05
N ILE A 75 -6.30 9.22 -6.31
CA ILE A 75 -5.66 10.55 -6.21
C ILE A 75 -4.33 10.63 -6.96
N SER A 76 -3.92 9.56 -7.65
CA SER A 76 -2.68 9.54 -8.42
C SER A 76 -2.92 10.12 -9.82
N PRO A 77 -2.40 11.31 -10.14
CA PRO A 77 -2.57 11.92 -11.46
C PRO A 77 -1.82 11.15 -12.55
N LEU A 78 -0.87 10.29 -12.17
CA LEU A 78 -0.09 9.45 -13.07
C LEU A 78 -0.74 8.09 -13.35
N MET A 79 -1.90 7.81 -12.75
CA MET A 79 -2.70 6.64 -13.09
C MET A 79 -3.17 6.74 -14.55
N SER A 80 -3.04 5.66 -15.32
CA SER A 80 -3.36 5.64 -16.76
C SER A 80 -4.80 6.03 -17.10
N TYR A 81 -5.74 5.82 -16.17
CA TYR A 81 -7.15 6.17 -16.33
C TYR A 81 -7.50 7.60 -15.87
N PHE A 82 -6.56 8.32 -15.26
CA PHE A 82 -6.84 9.63 -14.67
C PHE A 82 -7.35 10.67 -15.69
N PRO A 83 -6.79 10.79 -16.91
CA PRO A 83 -7.32 11.71 -17.92
C PRO A 83 -8.77 11.40 -18.32
N LEU A 84 -9.13 10.12 -18.37
CA LEU A 84 -10.49 9.68 -18.67
C LEU A 84 -11.46 10.05 -17.54
N ILE A 85 -11.04 9.92 -16.27
CA ILE A 85 -11.84 10.33 -15.11
C ILE A 85 -12.11 11.83 -15.15
N VAL A 86 -11.08 12.65 -15.45
CA VAL A 86 -11.25 14.10 -15.61
C VAL A 86 -12.23 14.42 -16.73
N ALA A 87 -12.15 13.73 -17.88
CA ALA A 87 -13.07 13.93 -18.99
C ALA A 87 -14.53 13.60 -18.61
N PHE A 88 -14.75 12.54 -17.83
CA PHE A 88 -16.08 12.22 -17.32
C PHE A 88 -16.59 13.24 -16.30
N MET A 89 -15.74 13.73 -15.40
CA MET A 89 -16.13 14.76 -14.44
C MET A 89 -16.50 16.08 -15.16
N LYS A 90 -15.76 16.44 -16.21
CA LYS A 90 -16.03 17.63 -17.04
C LYS A 90 -17.40 17.62 -17.73
N ARG A 91 -18.01 16.45 -17.91
CA ARG A 91 -19.39 16.34 -18.43
C ARG A 91 -20.42 16.95 -17.48
N TYR A 92 -20.14 16.93 -16.17
CA TYR A 92 -21.04 17.44 -15.13
C TYR A 92 -20.55 18.77 -14.55
N GLU A 93 -19.22 18.95 -14.47
CA GLU A 93 -18.56 20.14 -13.93
C GLU A 93 -17.53 20.67 -14.94
N PRO A 94 -17.89 21.59 -15.85
CA PRO A 94 -17.03 22.00 -16.96
C PRO A 94 -15.67 22.59 -16.54
N GLN A 95 -15.59 23.17 -15.34
CA GLN A 95 -14.36 23.74 -14.77
C GLN A 95 -13.49 22.70 -14.05
N ALA A 96 -13.94 21.44 -13.95
CA ALA A 96 -13.19 20.40 -13.25
C ALA A 96 -11.83 20.15 -13.91
N GLY A 97 -10.79 20.14 -13.09
CA GLY A 97 -9.43 19.80 -13.48
C GLY A 97 -8.85 18.66 -12.64
N ILE A 98 -7.54 18.46 -12.78
CA ILE A 98 -6.79 17.47 -11.98
C ILE A 98 -6.99 17.75 -10.48
N GLY A 99 -6.83 19.00 -10.06
CA GLY A 99 -7.00 19.42 -8.67
C GLY A 99 -8.42 19.15 -8.13
N THR A 100 -9.46 19.37 -8.95
CA THR A 100 -10.85 19.09 -8.57
C THR A 100 -11.08 17.61 -8.30
N VAL A 101 -10.60 16.73 -9.20
CA VAL A 101 -10.70 15.28 -9.01
C VAL A 101 -9.94 14.84 -7.77
N VAL A 102 -8.68 15.25 -7.61
CA VAL A 102 -7.84 14.89 -6.46
C VAL A 102 -8.48 15.36 -5.15
N ALA A 103 -8.92 16.62 -5.07
CA ALA A 103 -9.54 17.16 -3.86
C ALA A 103 -10.86 16.45 -3.52
N THR A 104 -11.66 16.10 -4.53
CA THR A 104 -12.92 15.36 -4.34
C THR A 104 -12.66 13.93 -3.85
N MET A 105 -11.60 13.28 -4.33
CA MET A 105 -11.28 11.88 -4.02
C MET A 105 -10.39 11.72 -2.78
N LEU A 106 -9.75 12.79 -2.30
CA LEU A 106 -8.86 12.74 -1.14
C LEU A 106 -9.54 12.20 0.13
N PRO A 107 -10.77 12.63 0.51
CA PRO A 107 -11.47 12.06 1.66
C PRO A 107 -11.71 10.55 1.53
N TYR A 108 -12.01 10.08 0.31
CA TYR A 108 -12.19 8.65 0.03
C TYR A 108 -10.88 7.88 0.17
N SER A 109 -9.78 8.42 -0.36
CA SER A 109 -8.45 7.84 -0.22
C SER A 109 -8.03 7.71 1.25
N VAL A 110 -8.27 8.75 2.06
CA VAL A 110 -7.99 8.73 3.51
C VAL A 110 -8.87 7.72 4.23
N ALA A 111 -10.18 7.68 3.95
CA ALA A 111 -11.09 6.73 4.56
C ALA A 111 -10.70 5.27 4.20
N PHE A 112 -10.39 5.00 2.93
CA PHE A 112 -9.91 3.69 2.49
C PHE A 112 -8.58 3.33 3.16
N PHE A 113 -7.64 4.27 3.24
CA PHE A 113 -6.37 4.04 3.93
C PHE A 113 -6.59 3.57 5.37
N VAL A 114 -7.44 4.28 6.12
CA VAL A 114 -7.74 3.93 7.52
C VAL A 114 -8.42 2.57 7.61
N VAL A 115 -9.52 2.36 6.88
CA VAL A 115 -10.32 1.13 6.96
C VAL A 115 -9.51 -0.09 6.51
N TRP A 116 -8.78 0.03 5.40
CA TRP A 116 -8.03 -1.09 4.84
C TRP A 116 -6.79 -1.44 5.68
N THR A 117 -6.12 -0.44 6.25
CA THR A 117 -5.03 -0.67 7.21
C THR A 117 -5.57 -1.32 8.48
N LEU A 118 -6.70 -0.84 9.02
CA LEU A 118 -7.33 -1.48 10.19
C LEU A 118 -7.72 -2.93 9.91
N LEU A 119 -8.29 -3.22 8.73
CA LEU A 119 -8.60 -4.59 8.33
C LEU A 119 -7.35 -5.48 8.32
N LEU A 120 -6.24 -5.00 7.75
CA LEU A 120 -4.96 -5.70 7.76
C LEU A 120 -4.48 -5.99 9.18
N LEU A 121 -4.53 -4.98 10.06
CA LEU A 121 -4.07 -5.12 11.46
C LEU A 121 -4.95 -6.08 12.25
N VAL A 122 -6.27 -6.02 12.08
CA VAL A 122 -7.22 -6.97 12.69
C VAL A 122 -6.94 -8.39 12.18
N TRP A 123 -6.75 -8.55 10.88
CA TRP A 123 -6.45 -9.86 10.28
C TRP A 123 -5.15 -10.45 10.84
N PHE A 124 -4.13 -9.61 10.96
CA PHE A 124 -2.85 -9.98 11.54
C PHE A 124 -2.97 -10.34 13.02
N ALA A 125 -3.70 -9.55 13.81
CA ALA A 125 -3.94 -9.80 15.23
C ALA A 125 -4.71 -11.11 15.49
N LEU A 126 -5.62 -11.48 14.58
CA LEU A 126 -6.35 -12.74 14.64
C LEU A 126 -5.49 -13.96 14.25
N GLY A 127 -4.27 -13.76 13.73
CA GLY A 127 -3.40 -14.85 13.33
C GLY A 127 -3.88 -15.61 12.10
N LEU A 128 -4.83 -15.05 11.34
CA LEU A 128 -5.45 -15.73 10.21
C LEU A 128 -4.49 -15.77 9.02
N PRO A 129 -4.31 -16.93 8.36
CA PRO A 129 -3.49 -17.00 7.16
C PRO A 129 -4.07 -16.04 6.09
N VAL A 130 -3.20 -15.42 5.29
CA VAL A 130 -3.64 -14.53 4.20
C VAL A 130 -4.35 -15.29 3.08
N GLY A 131 -4.15 -16.61 3.03
CA GLY A 131 -4.81 -17.53 2.10
C GLY A 131 -4.47 -18.98 2.41
N PRO A 132 -5.03 -19.94 1.65
CA PRO A 132 -4.73 -21.36 1.81
C PRO A 132 -3.23 -21.63 1.68
N GLY A 133 -2.61 -22.20 2.72
CA GLY A 133 -1.17 -22.47 2.73
C GLY A 133 -0.27 -21.24 2.88
N ALA A 134 -0.82 -20.07 3.20
CA ALA A 134 -0.09 -18.81 3.31
C ALA A 134 -0.11 -18.26 4.75
N PRO A 135 0.80 -18.72 5.63
CA PRO A 135 0.88 -18.25 7.02
C PRO A 135 1.30 -16.79 7.09
N LEU A 136 1.12 -16.15 8.26
CA LEU A 136 1.55 -14.76 8.49
C LEU A 136 3.03 -14.63 8.86
N LYS A 137 3.54 -15.61 9.61
CA LYS A 137 4.91 -15.64 10.12
C LYS A 137 5.63 -16.88 9.64
N LEU A 138 6.93 -16.76 9.46
CA LEU A 138 7.84 -17.89 9.30
C LEU A 138 8.09 -18.40 10.73
N GLY A 139 7.72 -19.66 10.99
CA GLY A 139 7.71 -20.26 12.34
C GLY A 139 9.06 -20.25 13.05
#